data_AF-A0AA42WU13-F1
#
_entry.id   AF-A0AA42WU13-F1
#
_cell.length_a   1.000
_cell.length_b   1.000
_cell.length_c   1.000
_cell.angle_alpha   90.00
_cell.angle_beta   90.00
_cell.angle_gamma   90.00
#
_symmetry.space_group_name_H-M   'P 1'
#
loop_
_entity.id
_entity.type
_entity.pdbx_description
1 polymer ?
#
loop_
_entity_poly.entity_id
_entity_poly.type
_entity_poly.pdbx_seq_one_letter_code
_entity_poly.pdbx_strand_id
1 'polypeptide(L)'
;MAEFNEEDAKEASQIVEGLLEGGFRTPRAAEGISIVDVEAHAREFNEDLSVLERIGESVPCLPLADVGPVPLSLGEFAFRLPFDRLSRPFPRDFIYDRFAYRMRRLREERDEIVFQSPSEARSTFLRNAANFLANRIASVRQWREHRADAGMHATLSMAQYLGGARMTVPGCAFEVTTDTDHLNVYWSGAYYIVSNYFGHPTSPAKGTLQSGTYVFGVKGGAYGSAVQWDTASVVTLPGRPAVHLQY
;
A
#
# COMPACT_ATOMS: atom_id res chain seq x y z
N MET A 1 -17.16 7.31 11.28
CA MET A 1 -15.79 6.76 11.13
C MET A 1 -15.15 6.85 12.50
N ALA A 2 -14.39 5.83 12.93
CA ALA A 2 -13.66 5.93 14.19
C ALA A 2 -12.62 7.04 14.04
N GLU A 3 -12.73 8.11 14.83
CA GLU A 3 -11.64 9.06 14.97
C GLU A 3 -10.58 8.42 15.87
N PHE A 4 -9.35 8.34 15.39
CA PHE A 4 -8.23 7.88 16.20
C PHE A 4 -7.82 9.00 17.15
N ASN A 5 -7.45 8.62 18.38
CA ASN A 5 -6.97 9.58 19.38
C ASN A 5 -5.44 9.75 19.29
N GLU A 6 -4.86 10.62 20.12
CA GLU A 6 -3.41 10.84 20.16
C GLU A 6 -2.61 9.58 20.53
N GLU A 7 -3.20 8.69 21.33
CA GLU A 7 -2.57 7.42 21.73
C GLU A 7 -2.48 6.45 20.54
N ASP A 8 -3.58 6.29 19.80
CA ASP A 8 -3.65 5.49 18.56
C ASP A 8 -2.62 6.00 17.53
N ALA A 9 -2.49 7.33 17.37
CA ALA A 9 -1.54 7.96 16.46
C ALA A 9 -0.07 7.75 16.90
N LYS A 10 0.19 7.87 18.20
CA LYS A 10 1.52 7.66 18.78
C LYS A 10 1.95 6.20 18.66
N GLU A 11 1.07 5.26 18.97
CA GLU A 11 1.33 3.82 18.81
C GLU A 11 1.63 3.49 17.34
N ALA A 12 0.79 3.95 16.41
CA ALA A 12 0.99 3.73 14.99
C ALA A 12 2.34 4.27 14.51
N SER A 13 2.70 5.50 14.91
CA SER A 13 3.98 6.12 14.52
C SER A 13 5.17 5.30 15.00
N GLN A 14 5.16 4.84 16.27
CA GLN A 14 6.22 4.01 16.82
C GLN A 14 6.37 2.66 16.10
N ILE A 15 5.26 2.06 15.67
CA ILE A 15 5.28 0.82 14.89
C ILE A 15 5.94 1.07 13.53
N VAL A 16 5.48 2.09 12.79
CA VAL A 16 5.99 2.36 11.43
C VAL A 16 7.46 2.80 11.46
N GLU A 17 7.87 3.64 12.40
CA GLU A 17 9.27 4.02 12.59
C GLU A 17 10.15 2.79 12.85
N GLY A 18 9.74 1.92 13.78
CA GLY A 18 10.47 0.69 14.09
C GLY A 18 10.56 -0.28 12.91
N LEU A 19 9.54 -0.32 12.05
CA LEU A 19 9.55 -1.10 10.81
C LEU A 19 10.59 -0.55 9.82
N LEU A 20 10.64 0.77 9.62
CA LEU A 20 11.62 1.38 8.71
C LEU A 20 13.06 1.29 9.21
N GLU A 21 13.29 1.27 10.51
CA GLU A 21 14.63 1.14 11.10
C GLU A 21 15.18 -0.31 11.06
N GLY A 22 14.40 -1.28 10.55
CA GLY A 22 14.76 -2.70 10.53
C GLY A 22 14.82 -3.33 11.93
N GLY A 23 14.32 -2.62 12.94
CA GLY A 23 14.43 -2.95 14.36
C GLY A 23 13.19 -3.62 14.95
N PHE A 24 12.11 -3.81 14.18
CA PHE A 24 10.86 -4.34 14.74
C PHE A 24 10.98 -5.82 15.14
N ARG A 25 11.29 -6.05 16.42
CA ARG A 25 11.38 -7.37 17.06
C ARG A 25 10.27 -7.54 18.11
N THR A 26 9.04 -7.90 17.70
CA THR A 26 7.91 -8.40 18.54
C THR A 26 7.41 -7.47 19.70
N PRO A 27 6.30 -7.81 20.41
CA PRO A 27 4.90 -7.93 20.02
C PRO A 27 4.12 -6.61 20.28
N ARG A 28 4.64 -5.45 19.87
CA ARG A 28 4.01 -4.15 20.17
C ARG A 28 2.74 -3.83 19.38
N ALA A 29 2.42 -4.59 18.33
CA ALA A 29 1.12 -4.39 17.68
C ALA A 29 0.03 -4.73 18.69
N ALA A 30 -0.85 -3.76 18.99
CA ALA A 30 -1.99 -3.99 19.86
C ALA A 30 -2.69 -5.31 19.51
N GLU A 31 -3.11 -6.04 20.54
CA GLU A 31 -3.83 -7.28 20.36
C GLU A 31 -5.03 -7.04 19.43
N GLY A 32 -5.32 -7.97 18.53
CA GLY A 32 -6.40 -7.82 17.54
C GLY A 32 -6.00 -7.09 16.25
N ILE A 33 -4.76 -6.60 16.13
CA ILE A 33 -4.28 -5.87 14.95
C ILE A 33 -3.26 -6.72 14.18
N SER A 34 -3.53 -6.90 12.88
CA SER A 34 -2.54 -7.38 11.92
C SER A 34 -1.83 -6.19 11.28
N ILE A 35 -0.50 -6.25 11.24
CA ILE A 35 0.39 -5.29 10.56
C ILE A 35 1.20 -5.95 9.44
N VAL A 36 0.89 -7.20 9.07
CA VAL A 36 1.68 -8.00 8.13
C VAL A 36 1.83 -7.35 6.75
N ASP A 37 0.80 -6.63 6.30
CA ASP A 37 0.80 -5.85 5.06
C ASP A 37 1.73 -4.63 5.16
N VAL A 38 1.60 -3.84 6.23
CA VAL A 38 2.44 -2.65 6.46
C VAL A 38 3.90 -3.04 6.65
N GLU A 39 4.18 -4.16 7.33
CA GLU A 39 5.55 -4.68 7.48
C GLU A 39 6.16 -5.10 6.13
N ALA A 40 5.39 -5.81 5.29
CA ALA A 40 5.85 -6.20 3.96
C ALA A 40 6.15 -4.98 3.10
N HIS A 41 5.24 -3.99 3.09
CA HIS A 41 5.41 -2.74 2.35
C HIS A 41 6.55 -1.88 2.88
N ALA A 42 6.76 -1.81 4.20
CA ALA A 42 7.89 -1.08 4.78
C ALA A 42 9.24 -1.68 4.38
N ARG A 43 9.32 -3.02 4.29
CA ARG A 43 10.50 -3.72 3.79
C ARG A 43 10.76 -3.42 2.32
N GLU A 44 9.74 -3.57 1.48
CA GLU A 44 9.83 -3.31 0.04
C GLU A 44 10.20 -1.84 -0.23
N PHE A 45 9.58 -0.90 0.48
CA PHE A 45 9.90 0.53 0.39
C PHE A 45 11.35 0.82 0.79
N ASN A 46 11.88 0.20 1.85
CA ASN A 46 13.28 0.36 2.24
C ASN A 46 14.25 -0.20 1.20
N GLU A 47 13.92 -1.34 0.59
CA GLU A 47 14.71 -1.92 -0.50
C GLU A 47 14.71 -0.99 -1.72
N ASP A 48 13.55 -0.47 -2.10
CA ASP A 48 13.40 0.50 -3.19
C ASP A 48 14.19 1.78 -2.93
N LEU A 49 14.09 2.34 -1.72
CA LEU A 49 14.79 3.55 -1.31
C LEU A 49 16.30 3.35 -1.39
N SER A 50 16.81 2.22 -0.90
CA SER A 50 18.23 1.89 -0.96
C SER A 50 18.75 1.79 -2.40
N VAL A 51 17.96 1.22 -3.31
CA VAL A 51 18.31 1.16 -4.74
C VAL A 51 18.38 2.56 -5.33
N LEU A 52 17.36 3.40 -5.09
CA LEU A 52 17.26 4.75 -5.64
C LEU A 52 18.36 5.68 -5.12
N GLU A 53 18.63 5.65 -3.81
CA GLU A 53 19.73 6.40 -3.20
C GLU A 53 21.08 6.00 -3.79
N ARG A 54 21.30 4.69 -3.99
CA ARG A 54 22.54 4.18 -4.57
C ARG A 54 22.77 4.67 -6.00
N ILE A 55 21.72 4.82 -6.79
CA ILE A 55 21.82 5.32 -8.17
C ILE A 55 21.66 6.83 -8.29
N GLY A 56 21.44 7.53 -7.17
CA GLY A 56 21.26 8.99 -7.16
C GLY A 56 19.98 9.45 -7.84
N GLU A 57 18.91 8.64 -7.83
CA GLU A 57 17.62 8.99 -8.42
C GLU A 57 16.56 9.35 -7.37
N SER A 58 15.57 10.13 -7.80
CA SER A 58 14.40 10.49 -7.00
C SER A 58 13.36 9.36 -6.94
N VAL A 59 12.54 9.37 -5.90
CA VAL A 59 11.46 8.39 -5.68
C VAL A 59 10.24 8.77 -6.52
N PRO A 60 9.71 7.88 -7.38
CA PRO A 60 8.46 8.12 -8.08
C PRO A 60 7.29 8.07 -7.08
N CYS A 61 6.40 9.03 -7.16
CA CYS A 61 5.22 9.14 -6.32
C CYS A 61 3.98 9.38 -7.18
N LEU A 62 2.87 8.74 -6.80
CA LEU A 62 1.56 8.94 -7.41
C LEU A 62 0.81 10.03 -6.62
N PRO A 63 0.41 11.15 -7.23
CA PRO A 63 -0.41 12.16 -6.57
C PRO A 63 -1.83 11.62 -6.38
N LEU A 64 -2.23 11.42 -5.13
CA LEU A 64 -3.58 11.02 -4.76
C LEU A 64 -4.38 12.22 -4.24
N ALA A 65 -5.68 12.26 -4.56
CA ALA A 65 -6.60 13.24 -4.00
C ALA A 65 -6.63 13.16 -2.46
N ASP A 66 -6.64 14.31 -1.78
CA ASP A 66 -6.70 14.47 -0.33
C ASP A 66 -5.54 13.86 0.51
N VAL A 67 -4.68 13.05 -0.10
CA VAL A 67 -3.52 12.41 0.55
C VAL A 67 -2.19 13.02 0.09
N GLY A 68 -2.13 13.50 -1.15
CA GLY A 68 -0.91 14.04 -1.76
C GLY A 68 -0.04 12.97 -2.42
N PRO A 69 1.26 13.23 -2.65
CA PRO A 69 2.16 12.30 -3.33
C PRO A 69 2.39 11.05 -2.48
N VAL A 70 2.19 9.86 -3.05
CA VAL A 70 2.42 8.57 -2.37
C VAL A 70 3.50 7.79 -3.11
N PRO A 71 4.57 7.32 -2.45
CA PRO A 71 5.64 6.57 -3.12
C PRO A 71 5.12 5.33 -3.85
N LEU A 72 5.62 5.10 -5.06
CA LEU A 72 5.31 3.92 -5.88
C LEU A 72 6.36 2.84 -5.67
N SER A 73 5.92 1.59 -5.51
CA SER A 73 6.81 0.44 -5.55
C SER A 73 7.51 0.36 -6.89
N LEU A 74 8.81 0.09 -6.87
CA LEU A 74 9.56 -0.19 -8.09
C LEU A 74 9.06 -1.48 -8.76
N GLY A 75 8.47 -2.40 -8.00
CA GLY A 75 7.80 -3.60 -8.53
C GLY A 75 6.69 -3.29 -9.55
N GLU A 76 5.99 -2.16 -9.41
CA GLU A 76 4.87 -1.75 -10.27
C GLU A 76 5.29 -1.51 -11.73
N PHE A 77 6.52 -1.08 -11.94
CA PHE A 77 7.06 -0.82 -13.27
C PHE A 77 7.58 -2.11 -13.95
N ALA A 78 7.23 -3.28 -13.41
CA ALA A 78 7.60 -4.60 -13.89
C ALA A 78 9.11 -4.74 -14.13
N PHE A 79 9.90 -4.14 -13.24
CA PHE A 79 11.31 -4.45 -13.12
C PHE A 79 11.44 -5.80 -12.41
N ARG A 80 11.17 -6.91 -13.11
CA ARG A 80 11.86 -8.15 -12.76
C ARG A 80 13.34 -7.95 -13.06
N LEU A 81 14.00 -7.19 -12.20
CA LEU A 81 15.44 -7.12 -12.17
C LEU A 81 15.90 -8.57 -12.02
N PRO A 82 16.82 -9.04 -12.88
CA PRO A 82 17.21 -10.45 -12.91
C PRO A 82 18.06 -10.85 -11.70
N PHE A 83 17.89 -10.19 -10.55
CA PHE A 83 18.65 -10.42 -9.32
C PHE A 83 18.51 -11.85 -8.82
N ASP A 84 17.33 -12.48 -8.98
CA ASP A 84 17.11 -13.86 -8.51
C ASP A 84 17.53 -14.96 -9.49
N ARG A 85 17.92 -14.63 -10.74
CA ARG A 85 18.17 -15.65 -11.78
C ARG A 85 19.51 -15.54 -12.52
N LEU A 86 20.32 -14.53 -12.25
CA LEU A 86 21.65 -14.45 -12.84
C LEU A 86 22.66 -15.21 -11.97
N SER A 87 22.87 -16.48 -12.30
CA SER A 87 23.98 -17.31 -11.85
C SER A 87 25.35 -16.88 -12.41
N ARG A 88 25.41 -15.76 -13.16
CA ARG A 88 26.64 -15.18 -13.71
C ARG A 88 26.86 -13.77 -13.15
N PRO A 89 28.11 -13.39 -12.90
CA PRO A 89 28.46 -12.04 -12.42
C PRO A 89 28.31 -11.05 -13.59
N PHE A 90 27.07 -10.67 -13.90
CA PHE A 90 26.86 -9.46 -14.68
C PHE A 90 27.44 -8.28 -13.88
N PRO A 91 28.11 -7.31 -14.53
CA PRO A 91 28.59 -6.13 -13.83
C PRO A 91 27.40 -5.46 -13.15
N ARG A 92 27.42 -5.40 -11.81
CA ARG A 92 26.33 -4.80 -11.02
C ARG A 92 26.01 -3.38 -11.52
N ASP A 93 27.04 -2.66 -11.99
CA ASP A 93 26.95 -1.31 -12.51
C ASP A 93 26.02 -1.21 -13.73
N PHE A 94 26.02 -2.19 -14.64
CA PHE A 94 25.14 -2.19 -15.80
C PHE A 94 23.65 -2.28 -15.41
N ILE A 95 23.33 -3.01 -14.33
CA ILE A 95 21.96 -3.12 -13.84
C ILE A 95 21.48 -1.77 -13.30
N TYR A 96 22.33 -1.11 -12.51
CA TYR A 96 22.06 0.21 -11.95
C TYR A 96 21.94 1.29 -13.04
N ASP A 97 22.82 1.30 -14.05
CA ASP A 97 22.75 2.23 -15.16
C ASP A 97 21.48 2.07 -15.98
N ARG A 98 21.10 0.82 -16.28
CA ARG A 98 19.85 0.51 -16.98
C ARG A 98 18.64 0.93 -16.17
N PHE A 99 18.70 0.76 -14.85
CA PHE A 99 17.65 1.17 -13.94
C PHE A 99 17.52 2.69 -13.88
N ALA A 100 18.62 3.42 -13.70
CA ALA A 100 18.66 4.88 -13.74
C ALA A 100 18.17 5.45 -15.08
N TYR A 101 18.56 4.84 -16.21
CA TYR A 101 18.02 5.22 -17.52
C TYR A 101 16.50 5.07 -17.59
N ARG A 102 15.94 3.97 -17.07
CA ARG A 102 14.49 3.77 -17.06
C ARG A 102 13.77 4.71 -16.10
N MET A 103 14.36 5.05 -14.96
CA MET A 103 13.80 6.05 -14.04
C MET A 103 13.73 7.44 -14.68
N ARG A 104 14.77 7.83 -15.43
CA ARG A 104 14.76 9.07 -16.23
C ARG A 104 13.67 9.04 -17.30
N ARG A 105 13.56 7.93 -18.03
CA ARG A 105 12.51 7.74 -19.03
C ARG A 105 11.11 7.79 -18.42
N LEU A 106 10.91 7.18 -17.25
CA LEU A 106 9.64 7.25 -16.52
C LEU A 106 9.25 8.71 -16.22
N ARG A 107 10.22 9.55 -15.83
CA ARG A 107 10.02 10.97 -15.60
C ARG A 107 9.62 11.74 -16.86
N GLU A 108 10.11 11.32 -18.02
CA GLU A 108 9.82 11.95 -19.30
C GLU A 108 8.49 11.49 -19.92
N GLU A 109 8.06 10.24 -19.64
CA GLU A 109 6.92 9.61 -20.31
C GLU A 109 5.61 9.66 -19.53
N ARG A 110 5.65 9.94 -18.22
CA ARG A 110 4.47 9.86 -17.34
C ARG A 110 4.27 11.16 -16.56
N ASP A 111 3.48 12.04 -17.14
CA ASP A 111 3.08 13.32 -16.55
C ASP A 111 2.27 13.13 -15.24
N GLU A 112 1.66 11.96 -15.04
CA GLU A 112 0.91 11.63 -13.84
C GLU A 112 1.78 11.30 -12.62
N ILE A 113 3.10 11.09 -12.79
CA ILE A 113 4.02 10.72 -11.70
C ILE A 113 4.84 11.94 -11.29
N VAL A 114 4.85 12.23 -9.98
CA VAL A 114 5.71 13.26 -9.39
C VAL A 114 6.92 12.61 -8.74
N PHE A 115 8.05 13.31 -8.69
CA PHE A 115 9.30 12.77 -8.14
C PHE A 115 9.67 13.52 -6.87
N GLN A 116 9.95 12.78 -5.79
CA GLN A 116 10.38 13.34 -4.50
C GLN A 116 11.79 12.89 -4.17
N SER A 117 12.50 13.67 -3.35
CA SER A 117 13.75 13.20 -2.77
C SER A 117 13.52 11.99 -1.86
N PRO A 118 14.53 11.12 -1.65
CA PRO A 118 14.43 9.99 -0.73
C PRO A 118 13.93 10.37 0.68
N SER A 119 14.38 11.50 1.22
CA SER A 119 13.97 11.98 2.54
C SER A 119 12.50 12.44 2.58
N GLU A 120 12.02 13.12 1.55
CA GLU A 120 10.61 13.54 1.42
C GLU A 120 9.67 12.34 1.25
N ALA A 121 10.07 11.37 0.42
CA ALA A 121 9.31 10.14 0.22
C ALA A 121 9.24 9.32 1.51
N ARG A 122 10.35 9.20 2.26
CA ARG A 122 10.39 8.53 3.57
C ARG A 122 9.48 9.21 4.58
N SER A 123 9.52 10.54 4.67
CA SER A 123 8.63 11.32 5.53
C SER A 123 7.16 11.12 5.16
N THR A 124 6.86 11.04 3.87
CA THR A 124 5.50 10.83 3.37
C THR A 124 5.00 9.41 3.64
N PHE A 125 5.83 8.39 3.41
CA PHE A 125 5.53 7.00 3.78
C PHE A 125 5.24 6.91 5.29
N LEU A 126 6.13 7.44 6.14
CA LEU A 126 5.98 7.42 7.60
C LEU A 126 4.64 8.01 8.03
N ARG A 127 4.34 9.23 7.60
CA ARG A 127 3.10 9.94 7.94
C ARG A 127 1.86 9.17 7.49
N ASN A 128 1.83 8.75 6.23
CA ASN A 128 0.64 8.12 5.66
C ASN A 128 0.42 6.70 6.21
N ALA A 129 1.48 5.92 6.41
CA ALA A 129 1.41 4.58 7.01
C ALA A 129 1.02 4.66 8.49
N ALA A 130 1.51 5.66 9.22
CA ALA A 130 1.09 5.90 10.61
C ALA A 130 -0.40 6.26 10.68
N ASN A 131 -0.89 7.16 9.83
CA ASN A 131 -2.33 7.47 9.77
C ASN A 131 -3.17 6.25 9.40
N PHE A 132 -2.68 5.43 8.45
CA PHE A 132 -3.33 4.20 8.04
C PHE A 132 -3.44 3.20 9.21
N LEU A 133 -2.36 2.99 9.97
CA LEU A 133 -2.37 2.12 11.15
C LEU A 133 -3.17 2.71 12.31
N ALA A 134 -3.14 4.02 12.53
CA ALA A 134 -3.93 4.68 13.58
C ALA A 134 -5.43 4.47 13.35
N ASN A 135 -5.90 4.63 12.11
CA ASN A 135 -7.26 4.28 11.71
C ASN A 135 -7.61 2.81 12.01
N ARG A 136 -6.66 1.90 11.80
CA ARG A 136 -6.83 0.47 12.08
C ARG A 136 -6.91 0.18 13.58
N ILE A 137 -6.03 0.78 14.38
CA ILE A 137 -6.03 0.67 15.85
C ILE A 137 -7.37 1.19 16.40
N ALA A 138 -7.76 2.40 16.03
CA ALA A 138 -9.01 3.02 16.47
C ALA A 138 -10.24 2.19 16.09
N SER A 139 -10.24 1.62 14.88
CA SER A 139 -11.31 0.72 14.43
C SER A 139 -11.38 -0.54 15.29
N VAL A 140 -10.26 -1.24 15.52
CA VAL A 140 -10.23 -2.45 16.36
C VAL A 140 -10.67 -2.14 17.78
N ARG A 141 -10.26 -1.01 18.34
CA ARG A 141 -10.71 -0.52 19.65
C ARG A 141 -12.23 -0.33 19.67
N GLN A 142 -12.78 0.42 18.70
CA GLN A 142 -14.23 0.63 18.60
C GLN A 142 -15.00 -0.68 18.44
N TRP A 143 -14.48 -1.65 17.67
CA TRP A 143 -15.12 -2.96 17.49
C TRP A 143 -15.16 -3.78 18.78
N ARG A 144 -14.11 -3.69 19.60
CA ARG A 144 -14.07 -4.33 20.93
C ARG A 144 -15.10 -3.70 21.88
N GLU A 145 -15.26 -2.38 21.81
CA GLU A 145 -16.21 -1.62 22.63
C GLU A 145 -17.67 -1.79 22.16
N HIS A 146 -17.91 -1.85 20.84
CA HIS A 146 -19.23 -1.72 20.22
C HIS A 146 -19.47 -2.76 19.11
N ARG A 147 -19.33 -4.05 19.45
CA ARG A 147 -19.34 -5.20 18.52
C ARG A 147 -20.49 -5.25 17.49
N ALA A 148 -21.60 -4.53 17.72
CA ALA A 148 -22.76 -4.45 16.82
C ALA A 148 -22.72 -3.26 15.82
N ASP A 149 -22.06 -2.13 16.14
CA ASP A 149 -22.24 -0.84 15.44
C ASP A 149 -21.00 -0.36 14.65
N ALA A 150 -19.88 -1.09 14.70
CA ALA A 150 -18.59 -0.62 14.18
C ALA A 150 -18.41 -0.70 12.64
N GLY A 151 -19.43 -1.10 11.86
CA GLY A 151 -19.34 -1.29 10.41
C GLY A 151 -18.39 -2.41 9.95
N MET A 152 -17.73 -3.09 10.88
CA MET A 152 -16.85 -4.23 10.65
C MET A 152 -17.59 -5.52 10.99
N HIS A 153 -18.37 -5.98 10.02
CA HIS A 153 -19.18 -7.20 10.14
C HIS A 153 -18.47 -8.44 9.55
N ALA A 154 -17.35 -8.23 8.86
CA ALA A 154 -16.54 -9.30 8.31
C ALA A 154 -15.34 -9.61 9.22
N THR A 155 -14.79 -10.81 9.10
CA THR A 155 -13.57 -11.21 9.78
C THR A 155 -12.56 -11.74 8.79
N LEU A 156 -11.29 -11.46 9.03
CA LEU A 156 -10.17 -11.90 8.22
C LEU A 156 -9.26 -12.79 9.06
N SER A 157 -8.77 -13.89 8.49
CA SER A 157 -7.72 -14.70 9.11
C SER A 157 -6.37 -14.30 8.53
N MET A 158 -5.54 -13.64 9.33
CA MET A 158 -4.26 -13.08 8.90
C MET A 158 -3.18 -13.34 9.95
N ALA A 159 -1.91 -13.33 9.55
CA ALA A 159 -0.81 -13.31 10.51
C ALA A 159 -0.74 -11.93 11.18
N GLN A 160 -0.40 -11.88 12.46
CA GLN A 160 -0.24 -10.59 13.16
C GLN A 160 0.88 -9.74 12.53
N TYR A 161 1.96 -10.40 12.11
CA TYR A 161 3.15 -9.86 11.45
C TYR A 161 3.80 -10.99 10.62
N LEU A 162 4.84 -10.70 9.85
CA LEU A 162 5.50 -11.69 8.99
C LEU A 162 6.11 -12.83 9.83
N GLY A 163 5.62 -14.05 9.61
CA GLY A 163 6.00 -15.24 10.40
C GLY A 163 5.34 -15.33 11.78
N GLY A 164 4.48 -14.37 12.14
CA GLY A 164 3.75 -14.35 13.41
C GLY A 164 2.56 -15.32 13.45
N ALA A 165 1.93 -15.41 14.63
CA ALA A 165 0.73 -16.22 14.83
C ALA A 165 -0.43 -15.73 13.95
N ARG A 166 -1.23 -16.68 13.43
CA ARG A 166 -2.48 -16.37 12.75
C ARG A 166 -3.54 -15.98 13.77
N MET A 167 -4.30 -14.95 13.44
CA MET A 167 -5.35 -14.40 14.28
C MET A 167 -6.54 -13.99 13.42
N THR A 168 -7.69 -13.83 14.09
CA THR A 168 -8.89 -13.28 13.48
C THR A 168 -8.92 -11.78 13.74
N VAL A 169 -8.93 -10.98 12.68
CA VAL A 169 -9.00 -9.51 12.74
C VAL A 169 -10.33 -9.04 12.15
N PRO A 170 -10.90 -7.93 12.64
CA PRO A 170 -12.10 -7.36 12.05
C PRO A 170 -11.79 -6.80 10.65
N GLY A 171 -12.76 -6.93 9.76
CA GLY A 171 -12.69 -6.48 8.38
C GLY A 171 -13.93 -5.71 7.95
N CYS A 172 -13.72 -4.83 6.98
CA CYS A 172 -14.73 -4.03 6.30
C CYS A 172 -15.07 -4.75 4.99
N ALA A 173 -16.33 -5.18 4.84
CA ALA A 173 -16.82 -5.65 3.56
C ALA A 173 -16.81 -4.47 2.59
N PHE A 174 -16.26 -4.67 1.40
CA PHE A 174 -16.07 -3.59 0.44
C PHE A 174 -16.40 -4.05 -0.98
N GLU A 175 -16.99 -3.14 -1.75
CA GLU A 175 -17.43 -3.39 -3.13
C GLU A 175 -16.81 -2.38 -4.10
N VAL A 176 -16.24 -2.87 -5.19
CA VAL A 176 -15.72 -2.06 -6.29
C VAL A 176 -16.55 -2.34 -7.53
N THR A 177 -17.08 -1.28 -8.14
CA THR A 177 -17.77 -1.36 -9.44
C THR A 177 -16.97 -0.63 -10.50
N THR A 178 -17.05 -1.12 -11.74
CA THR A 178 -16.42 -0.53 -12.93
C THR A 178 -17.46 -0.35 -14.03
N ASP A 179 -17.24 0.60 -14.93
CA ASP A 179 -18.07 0.82 -16.13
C ASP A 179 -17.87 -0.28 -17.18
N THR A 180 -16.65 -0.81 -17.29
CA THR A 180 -16.28 -1.89 -18.18
C THR A 180 -16.24 -3.22 -17.44
N ASP A 181 -16.86 -4.23 -18.02
CA ASP A 181 -16.81 -5.61 -17.54
C ASP A 181 -15.42 -6.24 -17.72
N HIS A 182 -15.14 -7.30 -16.96
CA HIS A 182 -13.93 -8.12 -17.07
C HIS A 182 -12.60 -7.44 -16.71
N LEU A 183 -12.65 -6.32 -16.00
CA LEU A 183 -11.47 -5.70 -15.40
C LEU A 183 -11.10 -6.39 -14.09
N ASN A 184 -9.81 -6.67 -13.90
CA ASN A 184 -9.31 -7.11 -12.60
C ASN A 184 -9.11 -5.89 -11.71
N VAL A 185 -9.67 -5.93 -10.51
CA VAL A 185 -9.54 -4.85 -9.53
C VAL A 185 -8.33 -5.10 -8.64
N TYR A 186 -7.55 -4.04 -8.41
CA TYR A 186 -6.41 -3.98 -7.52
C TYR A 186 -6.63 -2.90 -6.46
N TRP A 187 -5.97 -3.06 -5.33
CA TRP A 187 -5.96 -2.09 -4.25
C TRP A 187 -4.53 -1.84 -3.77
N SER A 188 -4.31 -0.67 -3.18
CA SER A 188 -3.13 -0.38 -2.38
C SER A 188 -3.49 0.46 -1.17
N GLY A 189 -2.69 0.38 -0.11
CA GLY A 189 -2.74 1.39 0.94
C GLY A 189 -2.29 2.74 0.39
N ALA A 190 -2.97 3.82 0.76
CA ALA A 190 -2.64 5.19 0.33
C ALA A 190 -1.37 5.75 1.04
N TYR A 191 -0.40 4.90 1.33
CA TYR A 191 0.90 5.23 1.93
C TYR A 191 2.08 4.68 1.12
N TYR A 192 1.85 3.67 0.29
CA TYR A 192 2.81 3.09 -0.64
C TYR A 192 2.04 2.34 -1.72
N ILE A 193 2.24 2.69 -2.99
CA ILE A 193 1.47 2.12 -4.11
C ILE A 193 2.09 0.81 -4.56
N VAL A 194 1.36 -0.28 -4.38
CA VAL A 194 1.71 -1.63 -4.81
C VAL A 194 0.45 -2.40 -5.20
N SER A 195 0.55 -3.22 -6.25
CA SER A 195 -0.57 -3.95 -6.84
C SER A 195 -0.98 -5.16 -5.98
N ASN A 196 -1.96 -4.97 -5.09
CA ASN A 196 -2.62 -6.09 -4.42
C ASN A 196 -3.91 -6.47 -5.14
N TYR A 197 -4.05 -7.72 -5.54
CA TYR A 197 -5.26 -8.21 -6.20
C TYR A 197 -6.45 -8.17 -5.24
N PHE A 198 -7.54 -7.48 -5.61
CA PHE A 198 -8.74 -7.35 -4.78
C PHE A 198 -9.73 -8.50 -5.01
N GLY A 199 -9.92 -8.91 -6.27
CA GLY A 199 -10.93 -9.91 -6.60
C GLY A 199 -11.06 -10.20 -8.09
N HIS A 200 -11.90 -11.19 -8.40
CA HIS A 200 -12.16 -11.71 -9.74
C HIS A 200 -12.58 -10.64 -10.76
N PRO A 201 -12.36 -10.87 -12.07
CA PRO A 201 -12.64 -9.92 -13.15
C PRO A 201 -14.15 -9.78 -13.44
N THR A 202 -14.92 -9.32 -12.45
CA THR A 202 -16.37 -9.17 -12.52
C THR A 202 -16.76 -7.90 -11.77
N SER A 203 -17.55 -7.03 -12.39
CA SER A 203 -18.22 -5.91 -11.73
C SER A 203 -19.59 -6.41 -11.21
N PRO A 204 -19.91 -6.27 -9.90
CA PRO A 204 -19.06 -5.77 -8.82
C PRO A 204 -18.01 -6.78 -8.33
N ALA A 205 -16.81 -6.29 -8.02
CA ALA A 205 -15.80 -7.04 -7.28
C ALA A 205 -16.03 -6.83 -5.78
N LYS A 206 -16.17 -7.93 -5.03
CA LYS A 206 -16.45 -7.89 -3.58
C LYS A 206 -15.30 -8.50 -2.81
N GLY A 207 -14.90 -7.85 -1.72
CA GLY A 207 -13.81 -8.30 -0.88
C GLY A 207 -13.97 -7.84 0.57
N THR A 208 -12.97 -8.14 1.37
CA THR A 208 -12.88 -7.64 2.75
C THR A 208 -11.48 -7.10 2.98
N LEU A 209 -11.40 -5.87 3.46
CA LEU A 209 -10.14 -5.21 3.82
C LEU A 209 -10.16 -4.83 5.29
N GLN A 210 -9.00 -4.70 5.92
CA GLN A 210 -8.94 -4.09 7.24
C GLN A 210 -9.24 -2.59 7.15
N SER A 211 -9.54 -1.93 8.26
CA SER A 211 -9.64 -0.47 8.28
C SER A 211 -8.32 0.19 7.84
N GLY A 212 -8.45 1.35 7.19
CA GLY A 212 -7.35 2.09 6.58
C GLY A 212 -7.81 2.93 5.38
N THR A 213 -6.89 3.71 4.83
CA THR A 213 -7.10 4.51 3.62
C THR A 213 -6.47 3.82 2.41
N TYR A 214 -7.27 3.60 1.37
CA TYR A 214 -6.93 2.81 0.20
C TYR A 214 -7.14 3.60 -1.08
N VAL A 215 -6.39 3.21 -2.10
CA VAL A 215 -6.63 3.57 -3.51
C VAL A 215 -6.91 2.30 -4.29
N PHE A 216 -7.75 2.40 -5.32
CA PHE A 216 -8.13 1.29 -6.17
C PHE A 216 -7.69 1.54 -7.60
N GLY A 217 -7.43 0.46 -8.32
CA GLY A 217 -7.07 0.51 -9.72
C GLY A 217 -7.57 -0.70 -10.47
N VAL A 218 -7.47 -0.66 -11.79
CA VAL A 218 -7.92 -1.74 -12.68
C VAL A 218 -6.82 -2.20 -13.62
N LYS A 219 -6.90 -3.45 -14.05
CA LYS A 219 -6.03 -4.02 -15.09
C LYS A 219 -6.76 -5.06 -15.94
N GLY A 220 -6.60 -4.97 -17.25
CA GLY A 220 -7.23 -5.87 -18.22
C GLY A 220 -7.80 -5.13 -19.42
N GLY A 221 -8.33 -5.87 -20.39
CA GLY A 221 -8.95 -5.30 -21.59
C GLY A 221 -8.01 -4.39 -22.39
N ALA A 222 -8.53 -3.24 -22.84
CA ALA A 222 -7.78 -2.22 -23.58
C ALA A 222 -6.76 -1.44 -22.73
N TYR A 223 -6.76 -1.60 -21.40
CA TYR A 223 -6.02 -0.74 -20.46
C TYR A 223 -4.53 -1.12 -20.24
N GLY A 224 -4.00 -2.01 -21.08
CA GLY A 224 -2.58 -2.38 -21.09
C GLY A 224 -2.17 -3.36 -19.98
N SER A 225 -0.86 -3.52 -19.79
CA SER A 225 -0.29 -4.48 -18.84
C SER A 225 -0.08 -3.95 -17.41
N ALA A 226 -0.16 -2.64 -17.21
CA ALA A 226 0.00 -1.98 -15.91
C ALA A 226 -1.36 -1.75 -15.24
N VAL A 227 -1.36 -1.62 -13.91
CA VAL A 227 -2.56 -1.19 -13.18
C VAL A 227 -2.78 0.30 -13.43
N GLN A 228 -4.00 0.66 -13.81
CA GLN A 228 -4.47 2.04 -13.90
C GLN A 228 -5.08 2.40 -12.56
N TRP A 229 -4.39 3.22 -11.78
CA TRP A 229 -4.85 3.68 -10.46
C TRP A 229 -5.80 4.86 -10.62
N ASP A 230 -6.96 4.80 -9.95
CA ASP A 230 -7.87 5.94 -9.86
C ASP A 230 -7.38 6.89 -8.77
N THR A 231 -6.65 7.93 -9.16
CA THR A 231 -6.04 8.89 -8.23
C THR A 231 -7.06 9.80 -7.54
N ALA A 232 -8.29 9.88 -8.03
CA ALA A 232 -9.38 10.64 -7.43
C ALA A 232 -10.16 9.81 -6.40
N SER A 233 -10.20 8.48 -6.55
CA SER A 233 -10.99 7.58 -5.72
C SER A 233 -10.21 7.01 -4.53
N VAL A 234 -9.86 7.89 -3.59
CA VAL A 234 -9.29 7.49 -2.30
C VAL A 234 -10.40 7.19 -1.29
N VAL A 235 -10.33 6.03 -0.64
CA VAL A 235 -11.38 5.53 0.26
C VAL A 235 -10.82 5.18 1.63
N THR A 236 -11.42 5.74 2.68
CA THR A 236 -11.11 5.36 4.07
C THR A 236 -12.17 4.42 4.62
N LEU A 237 -11.76 3.22 5.04
CA LEU A 237 -12.59 2.20 5.67
C LEU A 237 -12.48 2.28 7.20
N PRO A 238 -13.59 2.09 7.96
CA PRO A 238 -14.92 1.59 7.53
C PRO A 238 -15.88 2.64 6.94
N GLY A 239 -15.42 3.84 6.54
CA GLY A 239 -16.26 4.97 6.13
C GLY A 239 -17.20 4.70 4.95
N ARG A 240 -16.66 4.51 3.74
CA ARG A 240 -17.46 4.22 2.53
C ARG A 240 -17.34 2.73 2.20
N PRO A 241 -18.43 1.96 2.11
CA PRO A 241 -18.37 0.51 1.87
C PRO A 241 -18.29 0.14 0.38
N ALA A 242 -18.29 1.12 -0.52
CA ALA A 242 -18.15 0.88 -1.95
C ALA A 242 -17.47 2.05 -2.67
N VAL A 243 -16.92 1.76 -3.84
CA VAL A 243 -16.41 2.75 -4.80
C VAL A 243 -16.76 2.35 -6.23
N HIS A 244 -16.91 3.35 -7.08
CA HIS A 244 -17.16 3.18 -8.51
C HIS A 244 -15.99 3.82 -9.28
N LEU A 245 -15.37 3.05 -10.17
CA LEU A 245 -14.23 3.48 -10.98
C LEU A 245 -14.69 3.65 -12.44
N GLN A 246 -14.36 4.79 -13.04
CA GLN A 246 -14.79 5.17 -14.41
C GLN A 246 -13.95 4.50 -15.51
N TYR A 247 -13.72 3.18 -15.40
CA TYR A 247 -12.95 2.39 -16.37
C TYR A 247 -13.79 1.28 -16.97
#